data_AF-A0AB38BMR4-F1
#
_entry.id   AF-A0AB38BMR4-F1
#
_cell.length_a   1.000
_cell.length_b   1.000
_cell.length_c   1.000
_cell.angle_alpha   90.00
_cell.angle_beta   90.00
_cell.angle_gamma   90.00
#
_symmetry.space_group_name_H-M   'P 1'
#
loop_
_entity.id
_entity.type
_entity.pdbx_description
1 polymer ?
#
loop_
_entity_poly.entity_id
_entity_poly.type
_entity_poly.pdbx_seq_one_letter_code
_entity_poly.pdbx_strand_id
1 'polypeptide(L)'
;MDVENSVFIAVKDLLSSRLEIMPWHDFDLEPGYDDVRGELEVLCRQKADSEFLTKVLRAEFLHDAKQVYITNIFMPETMTHERLGKRVIKAMYEASAKHDYHLLLVDMVPSFYRRMLERGALRIDGDSVQILAKTNLLYDLPK
;
A
#
# COMPACT_ATOMS: atom_id res chain seq x y z
N MET A 1 8.94 -4.25 14.58
CA MET A 1 7.59 -4.09 15.18
C MET A 1 7.05 -2.66 15.16
N ASP A 2 7.83 -1.60 15.44
CA ASP A 2 7.25 -0.25 15.50
C ASP A 2 6.71 0.25 14.14
N VAL A 3 7.43 -0.04 13.05
CA VAL A 3 7.02 0.39 11.71
C VAL A 3 5.81 -0.40 11.19
N GLU A 4 5.77 -1.71 11.45
CA GLU A 4 4.67 -2.59 11.05
C GLU A 4 3.35 -2.15 11.68
N ASN A 5 3.36 -1.90 12.99
CA ASN A 5 2.18 -1.41 13.70
C ASN A 5 1.76 -0.01 13.22
N SER A 6 2.73 0.89 13.02
CA SER A 6 2.48 2.25 12.52
C SER A 6 1.82 2.23 11.13
N VAL A 7 2.33 1.39 10.23
CA VAL A 7 1.78 1.18 8.89
C VAL A 7 0.40 0.51 8.96
N PHE A 8 0.25 -0.55 9.77
CA PHE A 8 -1.02 -1.24 9.98
C PHE A 8 -2.12 -0.30 10.45
N ILE A 9 -1.87 0.52 11.49
CA ILE A 9 -2.84 1.49 12.01
C ILE A 9 -3.21 2.49 10.91
N ALA A 10 -2.22 3.05 10.20
CA ALA A 10 -2.47 4.02 9.14
C ALA A 10 -3.31 3.46 7.98
N VAL A 11 -3.09 2.19 7.61
CA VAL A 11 -3.88 1.50 6.58
C VAL A 11 -5.29 1.19 7.10
N LYS A 12 -5.39 0.66 8.34
CA LYS A 12 -6.67 0.29 8.96
C LYS A 12 -7.59 1.50 9.13
N ASP A 13 -7.07 2.63 9.60
CA ASP A 13 -7.83 3.87 9.77
C ASP A 13 -8.43 4.38 8.45
N LEU A 14 -7.72 4.20 7.33
CA LEU A 14 -8.20 4.62 6.01
C LEU A 14 -9.20 3.66 5.40
N LEU A 15 -9.03 2.35 5.59
CA LEU A 15 -9.77 1.33 4.85
C LEU A 15 -10.98 0.76 5.61
N SER A 16 -10.98 0.76 6.95
CA SER A 16 -11.99 0.05 7.76
C SER A 16 -13.42 0.43 7.40
N SER A 17 -13.75 1.73 7.39
CA SER A 17 -15.11 2.21 7.06
C SER A 17 -15.63 1.76 5.69
N ARG A 18 -14.73 1.47 4.74
CA ARG A 18 -15.07 1.01 3.39
C ARG A 18 -15.08 -0.51 3.26
N LEU A 19 -14.38 -1.20 4.15
CA LEU A 19 -14.33 -2.67 4.19
C LEU A 19 -15.43 -3.25 5.08
N GLU A 20 -15.90 -2.51 6.08
CA GLU A 20 -17.01 -2.91 6.97
C GLU A 20 -18.33 -3.14 6.22
N ILE A 21 -18.53 -2.49 5.06
CA ILE A 21 -19.70 -2.72 4.21
C ILE A 21 -19.57 -4.00 3.35
N MET A 22 -18.39 -4.63 3.32
CA MET A 22 -18.16 -5.84 2.55
C MET A 22 -18.66 -7.06 3.31
N PRO A 23 -19.18 -8.09 2.61
CA PRO A 23 -19.58 -9.36 3.22
C PRO A 23 -18.52 -10.00 4.13
N TRP A 24 -17.24 -9.83 3.80
CA TRP A 24 -16.11 -10.28 4.59
C TRP A 24 -14.89 -9.43 4.27
N HIS A 25 -14.05 -9.17 5.25
CA HIS A 25 -12.75 -8.53 5.10
C HIS A 25 -11.82 -8.96 6.23
N ASP A 26 -10.53 -8.82 6.01
CA ASP A 26 -9.51 -9.07 7.03
C ASP A 26 -8.29 -8.20 6.83
N PHE A 27 -7.62 -7.91 7.94
CA PHE A 27 -6.30 -7.27 7.98
C PHE A 27 -5.38 -8.20 8.74
N ASP A 28 -4.47 -8.83 8.02
CA ASP A 28 -3.49 -9.74 8.60
C ASP A 28 -2.13 -9.05 8.67
N LEU A 29 -1.51 -9.09 9.85
CA LEU A 29 -0.19 -8.51 10.08
C LEU A 29 0.70 -9.57 10.71
N GLU A 30 1.61 -10.10 9.90
CA GLU A 30 2.67 -10.99 10.35
C GLU A 30 3.94 -10.17 10.64
N PRO A 31 4.40 -10.09 11.90
CA PRO A 31 5.58 -9.31 12.23
C PRO A 31 6.86 -9.98 11.71
N GLY A 32 7.76 -9.17 11.17
CA GLY A 32 9.12 -9.58 10.82
C GLY A 32 10.11 -9.30 11.95
N TYR A 33 11.31 -9.88 11.84
CA TYR A 33 12.44 -9.59 12.72
C TYR A 33 13.76 -9.91 12.03
N ASP A 34 14.75 -9.04 12.17
CA ASP A 34 16.08 -9.17 11.56
C ASP A 34 16.04 -9.44 10.04
N ASP A 35 16.36 -10.67 9.62
CA ASP A 35 16.34 -11.13 8.22
C ASP A 35 15.00 -11.73 7.79
N VAL A 36 14.07 -11.93 8.73
CA VAL A 36 12.72 -12.40 8.46
C VAL A 36 11.84 -11.21 8.08
N ARG A 37 11.27 -11.28 6.87
CA ARG A 37 10.33 -10.27 6.39
C ARG A 37 9.02 -10.32 7.17
N GLY A 38 8.52 -9.15 7.54
CA GLY A 38 7.13 -9.01 7.98
C GLY A 38 6.20 -8.84 6.78
N GLU A 39 4.91 -9.06 6.98
CA GLU A 39 3.89 -8.92 5.95
C GLU A 39 2.62 -8.28 6.49
N LEU A 40 2.06 -7.35 5.72
CA LEU A 40 0.70 -6.83 5.90
C LEU A 40 -0.12 -7.21 4.68
N GLU A 41 -1.20 -7.97 4.89
CA GLU A 41 -2.17 -8.29 3.86
C GLU A 41 -3.55 -7.77 4.23
N VAL A 42 -4.24 -7.18 3.24
CA VAL A 42 -5.63 -6.74 3.38
C VAL A 42 -6.46 -7.42 2.32
N LEU A 43 -7.43 -8.21 2.77
CA LEU A 43 -8.31 -9.01 1.91
C LEU A 43 -9.76 -8.57 2.08
N CYS A 44 -10.55 -8.71 1.01
CA CYS A 44 -12.00 -8.57 1.11
C CYS A 44 -12.75 -9.51 0.17
N ARG A 45 -14.01 -9.76 0.48
CA ARG A 45 -14.96 -10.42 -0.41
C ARG A 45 -15.96 -9.38 -0.89
N GLN A 46 -15.95 -9.06 -2.19
CA GLN A 46 -16.80 -7.99 -2.75
C GLN A 46 -18.29 -8.37 -2.86
N LYS A 47 -18.62 -9.66 -3.01
CA LYS A 47 -19.99 -10.16 -3.14
C LYS A 47 -20.22 -11.36 -2.24
N ALA A 48 -21.40 -11.45 -1.62
CA ALA A 48 -21.69 -12.47 -0.61
C ALA A 48 -21.64 -13.91 -1.18
N ASP A 49 -21.94 -14.06 -2.46
CA ASP A 49 -21.97 -15.32 -3.22
C ASP A 49 -20.61 -15.69 -3.87
N SER A 50 -19.59 -14.84 -3.73
CA SER A 50 -18.26 -15.08 -4.30
C SER A 50 -17.38 -15.88 -3.35
N GLU A 51 -16.77 -16.96 -3.84
CA GLU A 51 -15.71 -17.68 -3.12
C GLU A 51 -14.35 -16.98 -3.21
N PHE A 52 -14.17 -16.06 -4.17
CA PHE A 52 -12.91 -15.36 -4.38
C PHE A 52 -12.73 -14.18 -3.43
N LEU A 53 -11.54 -14.11 -2.84
CA LEU A 53 -11.05 -12.96 -2.09
C LEU A 53 -10.28 -12.02 -3.02
N THR A 54 -10.55 -10.73 -2.91
CA THR A 54 -9.79 -9.67 -3.55
C THR A 54 -8.68 -9.21 -2.61
N LYS A 55 -7.44 -9.23 -3.11
CA LYS A 55 -6.29 -8.68 -2.40
C LYS A 55 -6.25 -7.16 -2.58
N VAL A 56 -6.60 -6.43 -1.53
CA VAL A 56 -6.69 -4.96 -1.55
C VAL A 56 -5.31 -4.34 -1.42
N LEU A 57 -4.49 -4.88 -0.52
CA LEU A 57 -3.13 -4.43 -0.25
C LEU A 57 -2.29 -5.63 0.13
N ARG A 58 -1.04 -5.64 -0.32
CA ARG A 58 0.03 -6.50 0.20
C ARG A 58 1.27 -5.65 0.37
N ALA A 59 1.88 -5.71 1.56
CA ALA A 59 3.12 -5.04 1.85
C ALA A 59 4.09 -5.92 2.61
N GLU A 60 5.37 -5.88 2.23
CA GLU A 60 6.44 -6.63 2.87
C GLU A 60 7.39 -5.66 3.60
N PHE A 61 7.81 -6.02 4.81
CA PHE A 61 8.72 -5.24 5.64
C PHE A 61 10.10 -5.88 5.61
N LEU A 62 11.07 -5.18 5.02
CA LEU A 62 12.47 -5.59 4.90
C LEU A 62 13.28 -4.79 5.91
N HIS A 63 13.51 -5.38 7.09
CA HIS A 63 14.13 -4.69 8.21
C HIS A 63 15.62 -4.42 8.01
N ASP A 64 16.34 -5.36 7.40
CA ASP A 64 17.75 -5.25 7.03
C ASP A 64 18.02 -4.03 6.12
N ALA A 65 17.13 -3.79 5.16
CA ALA A 65 17.22 -2.69 4.22
C ALA A 65 16.49 -1.41 4.66
N LYS A 66 15.76 -1.46 5.78
CA LYS A 66 14.82 -0.41 6.22
C LYS A 66 13.84 0.00 5.12
N GLN A 67 13.19 -0.99 4.51
CA GLN A 67 12.28 -0.78 3.40
C GLN A 67 10.91 -1.41 3.66
N VAL A 68 9.87 -0.77 3.14
CA VAL A 68 8.52 -1.33 3.03
C VAL A 68 8.18 -1.41 1.56
N TYR A 69 7.86 -2.59 1.07
CA TYR A 69 7.49 -2.84 -0.32
C TYR A 69 5.99 -2.99 -0.41
N ILE A 70 5.32 -2.17 -1.21
CA ILE A 70 3.94 -2.45 -1.64
C ILE A 70 4.03 -3.29 -2.91
N THR A 71 3.74 -4.58 -2.78
CA THR A 71 3.76 -5.56 -3.89
C THR A 71 2.41 -5.66 -4.58
N ASN A 72 1.33 -5.25 -3.92
CA ASN A 72 0.01 -5.16 -4.53
C ASN A 72 -0.80 -4.03 -3.89
N ILE A 73 -1.46 -3.22 -4.72
CA ILE A 73 -2.52 -2.32 -4.27
C ILE A 73 -3.64 -2.27 -5.30
N PHE A 74 -4.81 -2.71 -4.90
CA PHE A 74 -5.98 -2.79 -5.75
C PHE A 74 -7.21 -2.38 -4.97
N MET A 75 -7.87 -1.30 -5.37
CA MET A 75 -9.10 -0.86 -4.73
C MET A 75 -10.29 -1.57 -5.39
N PRO A 76 -11.12 -2.30 -4.63
CA PRO A 76 -12.42 -2.80 -5.10
C PRO A 76 -13.26 -1.72 -5.78
N GLU A 77 -14.21 -2.13 -6.63
CA GLU A 77 -15.02 -1.19 -7.43
C GLU A 77 -15.77 -0.18 -6.55
N THR A 78 -16.33 -0.66 -5.44
CA THR A 78 -17.02 0.16 -4.42
C THR A 78 -16.09 1.10 -3.65
N MET A 79 -14.78 0.93 -3.79
CA MET A 79 -13.72 1.69 -3.12
C MET A 79 -12.87 2.54 -4.09
N THR A 80 -13.22 2.55 -5.38
CA THR A 80 -12.36 3.17 -6.41
C THR A 80 -12.47 4.71 -6.41
N HIS A 81 -13.50 5.26 -5.76
CA HIS A 81 -13.70 6.71 -5.64
C HIS A 81 -12.77 7.33 -4.58
N GLU A 82 -12.66 8.67 -4.58
CA GLU A 82 -11.89 9.43 -3.57
C GLU A 82 -10.38 9.19 -3.54
N ARG A 83 -9.81 8.59 -4.59
CA ARG A 83 -8.36 8.38 -4.74
C ARG A 83 -7.79 7.50 -3.59
N LEU A 84 -8.58 6.57 -3.07
CA LEU A 84 -8.26 5.81 -1.87
C LEU A 84 -6.90 5.09 -1.95
N GLY A 85 -6.60 4.44 -3.08
CA GLY A 85 -5.30 3.78 -3.28
C GLY A 85 -4.11 4.74 -3.14
N LYS A 86 -4.21 5.98 -3.66
CA LYS A 86 -3.14 6.97 -3.49
C LYS A 86 -3.04 7.47 -2.04
N ARG A 87 -4.18 7.59 -1.34
CA ARG A 87 -4.21 7.97 0.07
C ARG A 87 -3.58 6.90 0.96
N VAL A 88 -3.80 5.61 0.65
CA VAL A 88 -3.13 4.48 1.32
C VAL A 88 -1.62 4.57 1.12
N ILE A 89 -1.13 4.71 -0.12
CA ILE A 89 0.32 4.86 -0.39
C ILE A 89 0.90 6.04 0.41
N LYS A 90 0.18 7.17 0.46
CA LYS A 90 0.63 8.35 1.21
C LYS A 90 0.71 8.06 2.72
N ALA A 91 -0.32 7.46 3.29
CA ALA A 91 -0.36 7.15 4.72
C ALA A 91 0.72 6.14 5.11
N MET A 92 0.95 5.12 4.28
CA MET A 92 2.05 4.18 4.47
C MET A 92 3.41 4.86 4.37
N TYR A 93 3.60 5.82 3.45
CA TYR A 93 4.83 6.59 3.34
C TYR A 93 5.08 7.39 4.63
N GLU A 94 4.06 8.10 5.12
CA GLU A 94 4.16 8.90 6.35
C GLU A 94 4.40 8.05 7.59
N ALA A 95 3.76 6.88 7.68
CA ALA A 95 4.00 5.92 8.75
C ALA A 95 5.43 5.37 8.70
N SER A 96 5.89 4.93 7.53
CA SER A 96 7.24 4.37 7.33
C SER A 96 8.34 5.40 7.62
N ALA A 97 8.17 6.64 7.14
CA ALA A 97 9.16 7.70 7.29
C ALA A 97 9.40 8.11 8.75
N LYS A 98 8.41 7.92 9.65
CA LYS A 98 8.59 8.17 11.10
C LYS A 98 9.59 7.22 11.76
N HIS A 99 9.87 6.09 11.13
CA HIS A 99 10.79 5.06 11.63
C HIS A 99 12.06 4.93 10.76
N ASP A 100 12.32 5.92 9.90
CA ASP A 100 13.42 5.92 8.92
C ASP A 100 13.34 4.78 7.88
N TYR A 101 12.13 4.32 7.54
CA TYR A 101 11.90 3.35 6.47
C TYR A 101 11.57 4.04 5.15
N HIS A 102 12.07 3.49 4.06
CA HIS A 102 11.71 3.90 2.71
C HIS A 102 10.54 3.08 2.18
N LEU A 103 9.54 3.74 1.60
CA LEU A 103 8.42 3.07 0.94
C LEU A 103 8.72 2.92 -0.56
N LEU A 104 8.64 1.69 -1.05
CA LEU A 104 8.76 1.36 -2.47
C LEU A 104 7.45 0.76 -2.97
N LEU A 105 7.10 1.07 -4.22
CA LEU A 105 6.13 0.31 -4.99
C LEU A 105 6.93 -0.57 -5.93
N VAL A 106 6.64 -1.87 -5.94
CA VAL A 106 7.37 -2.89 -6.73
C VAL A 106 6.39 -3.69 -7.57
N ASP A 107 6.91 -4.45 -8.55
CA ASP A 107 6.13 -5.33 -9.44
C ASP A 107 4.97 -4.61 -10.16
N MET A 108 5.15 -3.32 -10.46
CA MET A 108 4.07 -2.50 -11.02
C MET A 108 3.85 -2.76 -12.51
N VAL A 109 2.58 -2.72 -12.93
CA VAL A 109 2.25 -2.65 -14.36
C VAL A 109 2.79 -1.36 -15.00
N PRO A 110 3.20 -1.38 -16.29
CA PRO A 110 3.90 -0.25 -16.92
C PRO A 110 3.15 1.09 -16.88
N SER A 111 1.82 1.06 -16.96
CA SER A 111 0.98 2.25 -16.90
C SER A 111 1.00 2.89 -15.51
N PHE A 112 1.01 2.08 -14.46
CA PHE A 112 1.07 2.56 -13.08
C PHE A 112 2.47 3.11 -12.75
N TYR A 113 3.51 2.38 -13.13
CA TYR A 113 4.91 2.80 -13.03
C TYR A 113 5.14 4.20 -13.65
N ARG A 114 4.72 4.39 -14.91
CA ARG A 114 4.88 5.68 -15.61
C ARG A 114 4.19 6.82 -14.88
N ARG A 115 2.97 6.60 -14.39
CA ARG A 115 2.21 7.60 -13.63
C ARG A 115 2.87 7.94 -12.29
N MET A 116 3.59 7.01 -11.66
CA MET A 116 4.34 7.30 -10.43
C MET A 116 5.56 8.18 -10.73
N LEU A 117 6.28 7.92 -11.83
CA LEU A 117 7.37 8.78 -12.27
C LEU A 117 6.90 10.20 -12.59
N GLU A 118 5.79 10.34 -13.32
CA GLU A 118 5.16 11.64 -13.60
C GLU A 118 4.75 12.40 -12.32
N ARG A 119 4.48 11.66 -11.25
CA ARG A 119 4.18 12.21 -9.92
C ARG A 119 5.42 12.54 -9.11
N GLY A 120 6.63 12.31 -9.63
CA GLY A 120 7.89 12.61 -8.95
C GLY A 120 8.37 11.53 -8.00
N ALA A 121 7.89 10.29 -8.13
CA ALA A 121 8.54 9.13 -7.49
C ALA A 121 9.94 8.92 -8.10
N LEU A 122 10.86 8.39 -7.31
CA LEU A 122 12.21 8.09 -7.76
C LEU A 122 12.24 6.72 -8.44
N ARG A 123 12.76 6.66 -9.66
CA ARG A 123 13.01 5.39 -10.36
C ARG A 123 14.04 4.57 -9.58
N ILE A 124 13.72 3.31 -9.31
CA ILE A 124 14.67 2.31 -8.79
C ILE A 124 15.13 1.41 -9.94
N ASP A 125 14.18 0.80 -10.65
CA ASP A 125 14.45 -0.07 -11.80
C ASP A 125 13.29 0.00 -12.83
N GLY A 126 13.05 -1.08 -13.58
CA GLY A 126 12.08 -1.16 -14.68
C GLY A 126 10.61 -1.22 -14.26
N ASP A 127 10.31 -1.64 -13.03
CA ASP A 127 8.95 -1.78 -12.51
C ASP A 127 8.80 -1.30 -11.06
N SER A 128 9.88 -0.78 -10.46
CA SER A 128 9.90 -0.32 -9.08
C SER A 128 10.26 1.16 -8.94
N VAL A 129 9.60 1.83 -7.99
CA VAL A 129 9.86 3.22 -7.63
C VAL A 129 9.87 3.42 -6.13
N GLN A 130 10.64 4.39 -5.65
CA GLN A 130 10.58 4.86 -4.27
C GLN A 130 9.66 6.09 -4.16
N ILE A 131 8.78 6.07 -3.17
CA ILE A 131 7.93 7.19 -2.81
C ILE A 131 8.73 8.18 -1.97
N LEU A 132 8.67 9.45 -2.35
CA LEU A 132 9.37 10.56 -1.70
C LEU A 132 8.35 11.58 -1.16
N ALA A 133 8.79 12.46 -0.27
CA ALA A 133 7.98 13.56 0.24
C ALA A 133 7.37 14.43 -0.89
N LYS A 134 8.09 14.58 -2.00
CA LYS A 134 7.65 15.34 -3.18
C LYS A 134 6.70 14.58 -4.10
N THR A 135 6.50 13.27 -3.90
CA THR A 135 5.66 12.46 -4.78
C THR A 135 4.19 12.90 -4.66
N ASN A 136 3.61 13.39 -5.74
CA ASN A 136 2.25 13.91 -5.76
C ASN A 136 1.21 12.78 -5.71
N LEU A 137 0.73 12.44 -4.51
CA LEU A 137 -0.30 11.41 -4.29
C LEU A 137 -1.72 11.98 -4.12
N LEU A 138 -1.85 13.28 -3.83
CA LEU A 138 -3.15 13.87 -3.51
C LEU A 138 -3.84 14.53 -4.70
N TYR A 139 -3.09 15.10 -5.64
CA TYR A 139 -3.65 15.88 -6.74
C TYR A 139 -3.67 15.09 -8.05
N ASP A 140 -4.40 15.60 -9.03
CA ASP A 140 -4.32 15.08 -10.39
C ASP A 140 -3.07 15.59 -11.08
N LEU A 141 -2.59 14.81 -12.05
CA LEU A 141 -1.56 15.30 -12.93
C LEU A 141 -2.22 16.33 -13.86
N PRO A 142 -1.53 17.44 -14.20
CA PRO A 142 -2.02 18.34 -15.22
C PRO A 142 -2.28 17.56 -16.52
N LYS A 143 -3.39 17.87 -17.18
CA LYS A 143 -3.75 17.29 -18.47
C LYS A 143 -2.82 17.80 -19.57
#